data_AF-A0A1T1ARC3-F1
#
_entry.id   AF-A0A1T1ARC3-F1
#
_cell.length_a   1.000
_cell.length_b   1.000
_cell.length_c   1.000
_cell.angle_alpha   90.00
_cell.angle_beta   90.00
_cell.angle_gamma   90.00
#
_symmetry.space_group_name_H-M   'P 1'
#
loop_
_entity.id
_entity.type
_entity.pdbx_description
1 polymer ?
#
loop_
_entity_poly.entity_id
_entity_poly.type
_entity_poly.pdbx_seq_one_letter_code
_entity_poly.pdbx_strand_id
1 'polypeptide(L)'
;MDYQERFTDRDLEKIVDEGLIYMCACPAQVADAIRKLRGLYRYQYHCINDPDNQSEVHQTIAQSAIHAHAHLQDCLDQILTLEKWDRTTLTMPANLRVRQAKAMLSE
;
A
#
# COMPACT_ATOMS: atom_id res chain seq x y z
N MET A 1 6.43 -4.01 -19.04
CA MET A 1 6.74 -3.13 -17.89
C MET A 1 7.22 -4.01 -16.76
N ASP A 2 8.23 -3.55 -16.02
CA ASP A 2 8.83 -4.33 -14.94
C ASP A 2 8.00 -4.20 -13.65
N TYR A 3 7.71 -5.31 -12.98
CA TYR A 3 6.99 -5.32 -11.71
C TYR A 3 7.98 -5.07 -10.58
N GLN A 4 7.84 -3.93 -9.90
CA GLN A 4 8.76 -3.53 -8.84
C GLN A 4 8.03 -3.23 -7.53
N GLU A 5 8.48 -3.88 -6.45
CA GLU A 5 8.06 -3.61 -5.09
C GLU A 5 9.06 -2.65 -4.40
N ARG A 6 8.76 -1.33 -4.39
CA ARG A 6 9.60 -0.28 -3.77
C ARG A 6 9.51 -0.26 -2.25
N PHE A 7 8.38 -0.68 -1.72
CA PHE A 7 8.17 -0.96 -0.29
C PHE A 7 8.15 -2.47 -0.11
N THR A 8 8.72 -3.02 0.96
CA THR A 8 8.56 -4.45 1.25
C THR A 8 7.17 -4.75 1.83
N ASP A 9 6.74 -6.02 1.82
CA ASP A 9 5.48 -6.41 2.49
C ASP A 9 5.49 -6.02 3.99
N ARG A 10 6.66 -6.11 4.64
CA ARG A 10 6.88 -5.68 6.04
C ARG A 10 6.76 -4.17 6.22
N ASP A 11 7.25 -3.38 5.26
CA ASP A 11 7.12 -1.92 5.30
C ASP A 11 5.64 -1.50 5.24
N LEU A 12 4.87 -2.13 4.35
CA LEU A 12 3.45 -1.86 4.20
C LEU A 12 2.67 -2.27 5.46
N GLU A 13 2.99 -3.42 6.06
CA GLU A 13 2.42 -3.85 7.35
C GLU A 13 2.71 -2.84 8.46
N LYS A 14 3.96 -2.37 8.57
CA LYS A 14 4.33 -1.37 9.57
C LYS A 14 3.55 -0.06 9.41
N ILE A 15 3.37 0.42 8.18
CA ILE A 15 2.60 1.63 7.91
C ILE A 15 1.13 1.45 8.30
N VAL A 16 0.56 0.28 8.04
CA VAL A 16 -0.81 -0.06 8.47
C VAL A 16 -0.91 -0.06 9.99
N ASP A 17 0.02 -0.71 10.69
CA ASP A 17 0.04 -0.79 12.15
C ASP A 17 0.16 0.58 12.82
N GLU A 18 1.07 1.44 12.35
CA GLU A 18 1.19 2.83 12.83
C GLU A 18 -0.12 3.61 12.58
N GLY A 19 -0.77 3.41 11.44
CA GLY A 19 -2.05 4.05 11.13
C GLY A 19 -3.22 3.60 12.03
N LEU A 20 -3.25 2.32 12.44
CA LEU A 20 -4.24 1.80 13.39
C LEU A 20 -4.02 2.33 14.81
N ILE A 21 -2.77 2.43 15.24
CA ILE A 21 -2.42 2.91 16.59
C ILE A 21 -2.81 4.37 16.79
N TYR A 22 -2.69 5.20 15.75
CA TYR A 22 -2.92 6.64 15.86
C TYR A 22 -4.17 7.15 15.14
N MET A 23 -4.96 6.26 14.53
CA MET A 23 -6.13 6.61 13.71
C MET A 23 -5.78 7.55 12.54
N CYS A 24 -4.58 7.40 11.98
CA CYS A 24 -4.16 8.06 10.75
C CYS A 24 -4.42 7.15 9.56
N ALA A 25 -5.64 7.24 9.02
CA ALA A 25 -6.08 6.24 8.06
C ALA A 25 -5.45 6.37 6.67
N CYS A 26 -4.95 7.56 6.26
CA CYS A 26 -4.61 7.79 4.86
C CYS A 26 -3.40 6.97 4.36
N PRO A 27 -2.20 7.01 4.98
CA PRO A 27 -1.09 6.14 4.57
C PRO A 27 -1.40 4.65 4.73
N ALA A 28 -2.11 4.28 5.81
CA ALA A 28 -2.52 2.89 6.06
C ALA A 28 -3.49 2.36 5.00
N GLN A 29 -4.47 3.15 4.57
CA GLN A 29 -5.41 2.77 3.50
C GLN A 29 -4.70 2.55 2.17
N VAL A 30 -3.74 3.42 1.82
CA VAL A 30 -2.95 3.27 0.60
C VAL A 30 -2.05 2.04 0.70
N ALA A 31 -1.40 1.81 1.83
CA ALA A 31 -0.57 0.62 2.06
C ALA A 31 -1.37 -0.68 1.95
N ASP A 32 -2.57 -0.75 2.54
CA ASP A 32 -3.48 -1.89 2.41
C ASP A 32 -3.93 -2.12 0.96
N ALA A 33 -4.24 -1.06 0.22
CA ALA A 33 -4.58 -1.15 -1.20
C ALA A 33 -3.41 -1.69 -2.04
N ILE A 34 -2.18 -1.26 -1.77
CA ILE A 34 -0.97 -1.80 -2.42
C ILE A 34 -0.85 -3.31 -2.14
N ARG A 35 -1.03 -3.75 -0.88
CA ARG A 35 -0.98 -5.19 -0.52
C ARG A 35 -2.02 -5.99 -1.28
N LYS A 36 -3.25 -5.49 -1.41
CA LYS A 36 -4.32 -6.12 -2.20
C LYS A 36 -3.96 -6.23 -3.68
N LEU A 37 -3.35 -5.20 -4.27
CA LEU A 37 -2.88 -5.25 -5.66
C LEU A 37 -1.77 -6.27 -5.88
N ARG A 38 -0.85 -6.44 -4.92
CA ARG A 38 0.16 -7.53 -4.96
C ARG A 38 -0.51 -8.89 -4.96
N GLY A 39 -1.49 -9.09 -4.07
CA GLY A 39 -2.26 -10.33 -4.01
C GLY A 39 -2.98 -10.62 -5.33
N LEU A 40 -3.63 -9.60 -5.91
CA LEU A 40 -4.27 -9.72 -7.22
C LEU A 40 -3.26 -10.12 -8.30
N TYR A 41 -2.13 -9.40 -8.43
CA TYR A 41 -1.09 -9.72 -9.40
C TYR A 41 -0.57 -11.15 -9.25
N ARG A 42 -0.21 -11.57 -8.02
CA ARG A 42 0.30 -12.92 -7.73
C ARG A 42 -0.72 -14.00 -8.11
N TYR A 43 -2.00 -13.77 -7.83
CA TYR A 43 -3.08 -14.68 -8.24
C TYR A 43 -3.19 -14.79 -9.76
N GLN A 44 -3.24 -13.66 -10.48
CA GLN A 44 -3.33 -13.68 -11.94
C GLN A 44 -2.10 -14.35 -12.57
N TYR A 45 -0.90 -14.07 -12.04
CA TYR A 45 0.34 -14.69 -12.51
C TYR A 45 0.33 -16.21 -12.35
N HIS A 46 -0.24 -16.72 -11.27
CA HIS A 46 -0.44 -18.16 -11.09
C HIS A 46 -1.39 -18.73 -12.15
N CYS A 47 -2.53 -18.08 -12.39
CA CYS A 47 -3.53 -18.53 -13.36
C CYS A 47 -3.07 -18.50 -14.82
N ILE A 48 -2.15 -17.60 -15.21
CA ILE A 48 -1.63 -17.51 -16.60
C ILE A 48 -0.94 -18.80 -17.04
N ASN A 49 -0.33 -19.53 -16.12
CA ASN A 49 0.41 -20.76 -16.42
C ASN A 49 -0.48 -22.01 -16.47
N ASP A 50 -1.77 -21.87 -16.17
CA ASP A 50 -2.73 -22.96 -16.23
C ASP A 50 -3.32 -23.06 -17.65
N PRO A 51 -3.14 -24.19 -18.36
CA PRO A 51 -3.61 -24.36 -19.73
C PRO A 51 -5.14 -24.36 -19.86
N ASP A 52 -5.90 -24.57 -18.78
CA ASP A 52 -7.36 -24.55 -18.80
C ASP A 52 -7.93 -23.11 -18.73
N ASN A 53 -7.09 -22.12 -18.45
CA ASN A 53 -7.48 -20.72 -18.30
C ASN A 53 -7.32 -19.90 -19.58
N GLN A 54 -8.17 -18.89 -19.76
CA GLN A 54 -8.01 -17.90 -20.82
C GLN A 54 -6.90 -16.90 -20.47
N SER A 55 -5.67 -17.21 -20.88
CA SER A 55 -4.46 -16.46 -20.50
C SER A 55 -4.55 -14.95 -20.76
N GLU A 56 -5.21 -14.51 -21.83
CA GLU A 56 -5.38 -13.09 -22.17
C GLU A 56 -6.14 -12.30 -21.09
N VAL A 57 -7.16 -12.92 -20.46
CA VAL A 57 -7.91 -12.29 -19.36
C VAL A 57 -6.99 -12.04 -18.17
N HIS A 58 -6.23 -13.06 -17.77
CA HIS A 58 -5.33 -12.97 -16.63
C HIS A 58 -4.15 -12.02 -16.89
N GLN A 59 -3.61 -12.01 -18.12
CA GLN A 59 -2.60 -11.04 -18.54
C GLN A 59 -3.10 -9.60 -18.47
N THR A 60 -4.33 -9.36 -18.93
CA THR A 60 -4.95 -8.02 -18.91
C THR A 60 -5.14 -7.51 -17.47
N ILE A 61 -5.62 -8.38 -16.58
CA ILE A 61 -5.79 -8.03 -15.16
C ILE A 61 -4.43 -7.84 -14.49
N ALA A 62 -3.46 -8.73 -14.72
CA ALA A 62 -2.12 -8.63 -14.17
C ALA A 62 -1.45 -7.31 -14.58
N GLN A 63 -1.54 -6.93 -15.86
CA GLN A 63 -0.97 -5.68 -16.37
C GLN A 63 -1.63 -4.46 -15.70
N SER A 64 -2.95 -4.48 -15.55
CA SER A 64 -3.70 -3.41 -14.86
C SER A 64 -3.31 -3.31 -13.38
N ALA A 65 -3.14 -4.45 -12.71
CA ALA A 65 -2.71 -4.52 -11.32
C ALA A 65 -1.30 -3.93 -11.14
N ILE A 66 -0.36 -4.21 -12.06
CA ILE A 66 0.99 -3.63 -12.05
C ILE A 66 0.92 -2.10 -12.18
N HIS A 67 0.11 -1.57 -13.11
CA HIS A 67 -0.02 -0.12 -13.29
C HIS A 67 -0.60 0.56 -12.05
N ALA A 68 -1.69 0.02 -11.50
CA ALA A 68 -2.30 0.56 -10.30
C ALA A 68 -1.33 0.48 -9.10
N HIS A 69 -0.57 -0.62 -8.99
CA HIS A 69 0.41 -0.81 -7.92
C HIS A 69 1.54 0.21 -7.99
N ALA A 70 2.10 0.44 -9.19
CA ALA A 70 3.11 1.47 -9.39
C ALA A 70 2.61 2.86 -8.98
N HIS A 71 1.40 3.22 -9.43
CA HIS A 71 0.78 4.51 -9.12
C HIS A 71 0.51 4.69 -7.61
N LEU A 72 -0.01 3.66 -6.93
CA LEU A 72 -0.24 3.75 -5.49
C LEU A 72 1.06 3.77 -4.69
N GLN A 73 2.14 3.16 -5.18
CA GLN A 73 3.46 3.32 -4.55
C GLN A 73 3.96 4.77 -4.66
N ASP A 74 3.72 5.46 -5.78
CA ASP A 74 4.04 6.89 -5.91
C ASP A 74 3.21 7.73 -4.94
N CYS A 75 1.91 7.44 -4.87
CA CYS A 75 0.99 8.08 -3.93
C CYS A 75 1.48 7.90 -2.48
N LEU A 76 1.81 6.67 -2.07
CA LEU A 76 2.30 6.37 -0.74
C LEU A 76 3.59 7.15 -0.43
N ASP A 77 4.53 7.18 -1.37
CA ASP A 77 5.77 7.93 -1.21
C ASP A 77 5.53 9.43 -0.99
N GLN A 78 4.62 10.01 -1.78
CA GLN A 78 4.26 11.41 -1.70
C GLN A 78 3.57 11.75 -0.37
N ILE A 79 2.59 10.96 0.08
CA ILE A 79 1.87 11.26 1.32
C ILE A 79 2.74 11.05 2.57
N LEU A 80 3.64 10.05 2.58
CA LEU A 80 4.63 9.90 3.65
C LEU A 80 5.54 11.12 3.74
N THR A 81 5.89 11.73 2.59
CA THR A 81 6.67 12.98 2.53
C THR A 81 5.87 14.18 3.04
N LEU A 82 4.62 14.35 2.58
CA LEU A 82 3.74 15.44 3.00
C LEU A 82 3.47 15.42 4.51
N GLU A 83 3.27 14.22 5.06
CA GLU A 83 3.03 13.99 6.47
C GLU A 83 4.32 13.94 7.29
N LYS A 84 5.50 14.03 6.67
CA LYS A 84 6.83 14.03 7.32
C LYS A 84 7.09 12.78 8.16
N TRP A 85 6.76 11.61 7.62
CA TRP A 85 7.13 10.32 8.20
C TRP A 85 8.64 10.11 8.16
N ASP A 86 9.18 9.43 9.18
CA ASP A 86 10.56 8.95 9.12
C ASP A 86 10.65 7.88 8.02
N ARG A 87 11.45 8.12 6.98
CA ARG A 87 11.55 7.21 5.82
C ARG A 87 12.45 6.01 6.08
N THR A 88 13.28 6.05 7.12
CA THR A 88 14.16 4.96 7.52
C THR A 88 13.40 3.99 8.41
N THR A 89 12.64 4.51 9.35
CA THR A 89 11.90 3.68 10.30
C THR A 89 10.45 3.48 9.90
N LEU A 90 9.88 4.24 8.96
CA LEU A 90 8.45 4.26 8.63
C LEU A 90 7.58 4.53 9.86
N THR A 91 8.00 5.50 10.65
CA THR A 91 7.33 5.89 11.89
C THR A 91 6.65 7.23 11.70
N MET A 92 5.41 7.34 12.19
CA MET A 92 4.63 8.57 12.07
C MET A 92 5.21 9.67 12.99
N PRO A 93 5.21 10.96 12.61
CA PRO A 93 5.76 12.00 13.46
C PRO A 93 4.86 12.33 14.66
N ALA A 94 5.49 12.76 15.76
CA ALA A 94 4.83 12.96 17.05
C ALA A 94 3.70 14.01 17.03
N ASN A 95 3.83 15.06 16.21
CA ASN A 95 2.82 16.11 16.09
C ASN A 95 1.50 15.59 15.48
N LEU A 96 1.55 14.61 14.55
CA LEU A 96 0.35 13.97 14.02
C LEU A 96 -0.33 13.10 15.08
N ARG A 97 0.46 12.38 15.89
CA ARG A 97 -0.04 11.60 17.04
C ARG A 97 -0.83 12.46 18.01
N VAL A 98 -0.30 13.64 18.35
CA VAL A 98 -0.95 14.59 19.29
C VAL A 98 -2.25 15.15 18.71
N ARG A 99 -2.27 15.50 17.41
CA ARG A 99 -3.48 16.01 16.74
C ARG A 99 -4.63 15.00 16.82
N GLN A 100 -4.33 13.72 16.66
CA GLN A 100 -5.32 12.64 16.67
C GLN A 100 -5.79 12.27 18.07
N ALA A 101 -4.88 12.16 19.04
CA ALA A 101 -5.24 11.98 20.44
C ALA A 101 -6.19 13.11 20.92
N LYS A 102 -5.97 14.34 20.47
CA LYS A 102 -6.85 15.47 20.78
C LYS A 102 -8.23 15.34 20.13
N ALA A 103 -8.33 14.82 18.91
CA ALA A 103 -9.62 14.61 18.23
C ALA A 103 -10.49 13.57 18.97
N MET A 104 -9.89 12.50 19.50
CA MET A 104 -10.61 11.48 20.29
C MET A 104 -11.16 12.00 21.62
N LEU A 105 -10.46 12.96 22.24
CA LEU A 105 -10.86 13.54 23.52
C LEU A 105 -11.93 14.64 23.38
N SER A 106 -12.29 14.99 22.14
CA SER A 106 -13.28 16.02 21.82
C SER A 106 -14.62 15.47 21.31
N GLU A 107 -14.79 14.15 21.30
CA GLU A 107 -16.06 13.43 21.06
C GLU A 107 -16.67 12.92 22.36
#